data_AF-A0A1I3DI80-F1
#
_entry.id   AF-A0A1I3DI80-F1
#
_cell.length_a   1.000
_cell.length_b   1.000
_cell.length_c   1.000
_cell.angle_alpha   90.00
_cell.angle_beta   90.00
_cell.angle_gamma   90.00
#
_symmetry.space_group_name_H-M   'P 1'
#
loop_
_entity.id
_entity.type
_entity.pdbx_description
1 polymer ?
#
loop_
_entity_poly.entity_id
_entity_poly.type
_entity_poly.pdbx_seq_one_letter_code
_entity_poly.pdbx_strand_id
1 'polypeptide(L)'
;MSKRVYSPNEQIDRLRIYNVVAGSLHLLQAAGFAVILTMLSSQVLFAVTADYLAGPPGVPIPPERVTLFEVNIGVGVVAFLALSAFFHFLISSPWFFARYKNGLQNNHNYFRWVEYSLSSSIMIWLILAINGATDIGALFAVFAVNAAMILFGALQEKYEQPGSGGRLPFIFGSMVGIVPWILILIYFLRPGSVSDVAAPGFVVGIVISLFLFFNTFAVNQWLQYKQVGKWKSYLQGERTYITLSLVAKTVLAWQVFSGAIIPAIAS
;
A
#
# COMPACT_ATOMS: atom_id res chain seq x y z
N MET A 1 -6.93 -39.68 -0.52
CA MET A 1 -5.56 -39.39 -1.01
C MET A 1 -4.84 -38.55 0.03
N SER A 2 -3.71 -39.02 0.58
CA SER A 2 -2.92 -38.24 1.53
C SER A 2 -2.34 -37.00 0.84
N LYS A 3 -2.38 -35.84 1.50
CA LYS A 3 -1.78 -34.62 0.96
C LYS A 3 -0.26 -34.80 0.89
N ARG A 4 0.33 -34.61 -0.30
CA ARG A 4 1.78 -34.57 -0.47
C ARG A 4 2.38 -33.49 0.44
N VAL A 5 3.33 -33.87 1.29
CA VAL A 5 4.09 -32.96 2.16
C VAL A 5 5.34 -32.53 1.41
N TYR A 6 5.54 -31.21 1.27
CA TYR A 6 6.70 -30.64 0.58
C TYR A 6 7.74 -30.19 1.59
N SER A 7 9.01 -30.46 1.29
CA SER A 7 10.16 -29.92 2.04
C SER A 7 10.20 -28.38 1.98
N PRO A 8 10.87 -27.70 2.92
CA PRO A 8 11.03 -26.25 2.89
C PRO A 8 11.62 -25.72 1.57
N ASN A 9 12.59 -26.43 0.97
CA ASN A 9 13.19 -26.04 -0.29
C ASN A 9 12.22 -26.17 -1.47
N GLU A 10 11.49 -27.29 -1.59
CA GLU A 10 10.44 -27.43 -2.61
C GLU A 10 9.35 -26.37 -2.45
N GLN A 11 9.01 -26.02 -1.20
CA GLN A 11 8.06 -24.96 -0.90
C GLN A 11 8.53 -23.57 -1.37
N ILE A 12 9.83 -23.27 -1.24
CA ILE A 12 10.44 -22.02 -1.74
C ILE A 12 10.51 -22.02 -3.27
N ASP A 13 10.84 -23.15 -3.89
CA ASP A 13 10.88 -23.23 -5.36
C ASP A 13 9.48 -23.03 -5.95
N ARG A 14 8.42 -23.51 -5.27
CA ARG A 14 7.03 -23.19 -5.61
C ARG A 14 6.66 -21.73 -5.37
N LEU A 15 7.25 -21.07 -4.37
CA LEU A 15 7.07 -19.63 -4.16
C LEU A 15 7.63 -18.81 -5.32
N ARG A 16 8.67 -19.28 -6.02
CA ARG A 16 9.14 -18.65 -7.26
C ARG A 16 8.03 -18.57 -8.30
N ILE A 17 7.38 -19.70 -8.57
CA ILE A 17 6.26 -19.76 -9.52
C ILE A 17 5.13 -18.85 -9.04
N TYR A 18 4.85 -18.85 -7.75
CA TYR A 18 3.78 -18.01 -7.21
C TYR A 18 4.07 -16.51 -7.38
N ASN A 19 5.32 -16.08 -7.17
CA ASN A 19 5.75 -14.72 -7.45
C ASN A 19 5.64 -14.37 -8.94
N VAL A 20 6.02 -15.26 -9.86
CA VAL A 20 5.85 -15.03 -11.30
C VAL A 20 4.38 -14.84 -11.66
N VAL A 21 3.48 -15.65 -11.11
CA VAL A 21 2.03 -15.52 -11.34
C VAL A 21 1.51 -14.20 -10.77
N ALA A 22 1.82 -13.87 -9.51
CA ALA A 22 1.40 -12.62 -8.90
C ALA A 22 1.94 -11.38 -9.65
N GLY A 23 3.23 -11.41 -10.03
CA GLY A 23 3.87 -10.37 -10.82
C GLY A 23 3.23 -10.18 -12.20
N SER A 24 2.86 -11.29 -12.86
CA SER A 24 2.16 -11.24 -14.15
C SER A 24 0.76 -10.63 -14.00
N LEU A 25 0.01 -10.98 -12.94
CA LEU A 25 -1.31 -10.40 -12.69
C LEU A 25 -1.23 -8.91 -12.34
N HIS A 26 -0.21 -8.47 -11.62
CA HIS A 26 0.05 -7.05 -11.41
C HIS A 26 0.41 -6.33 -12.72
N LEU A 27 1.28 -6.93 -13.54
CA LEU A 27 1.70 -6.34 -14.80
C LEU A 27 0.54 -6.20 -15.79
N LEU A 28 -0.29 -7.23 -15.91
CA LEU A 28 -1.47 -7.19 -16.78
C LEU A 28 -2.43 -6.06 -16.38
N GLN A 29 -2.65 -5.85 -15.08
CA GLN A 29 -3.45 -4.72 -14.60
C GLN A 29 -2.77 -3.38 -14.86
N ALA A 30 -1.48 -3.25 -14.56
CA ALA A 30 -0.72 -2.02 -14.79
C ALA A 30 -0.73 -1.62 -16.27
N ALA A 31 -0.45 -2.57 -17.17
CA ALA A 31 -0.46 -2.36 -18.61
C ALA A 31 -1.88 -2.06 -19.13
N GLY A 32 -2.89 -2.81 -18.65
CA GLY A 32 -4.29 -2.58 -19.01
C GLY A 32 -4.75 -1.17 -18.64
N PHE A 33 -4.54 -0.74 -17.39
CA PHE A 33 -4.89 0.61 -16.97
C PHE A 33 -4.07 1.68 -17.71
N ALA A 34 -2.77 1.46 -17.94
CA ALA A 34 -1.95 2.40 -18.71
C ALA A 34 -2.49 2.59 -20.14
N VAL A 35 -2.85 1.51 -20.83
CA VAL A 35 -3.47 1.57 -22.16
C VAL A 35 -4.81 2.28 -22.11
N ILE A 36 -5.66 1.99 -21.12
CA ILE A 36 -6.94 2.70 -21.03
C ILE A 36 -6.70 4.19 -20.82
N LEU A 37 -5.77 4.59 -19.93
CA LEU A 37 -5.45 6.00 -19.69
C LEU A 37 -5.03 6.73 -20.98
N THR A 38 -4.25 6.11 -21.88
CA THR A 38 -3.87 6.76 -23.15
C THR A 38 -5.02 6.89 -24.14
N MET A 39 -6.11 6.15 -23.95
CA MET A 39 -7.32 6.23 -24.78
C MET A 39 -8.33 7.27 -24.29
N LEU A 40 -8.13 7.86 -23.09
CA LEU A 40 -9.04 8.84 -22.52
C LEU A 40 -8.74 10.25 -23.06
N SER A 41 -9.79 10.97 -23.44
CA SER A 41 -9.70 12.36 -23.92
C SER A 41 -9.37 13.37 -22.81
N SER A 42 -9.66 13.02 -21.56
CA SER A 42 -9.34 13.80 -20.36
C SER A 42 -8.77 12.90 -19.27
N GLN A 43 -7.97 13.50 -18.39
CA GLN A 43 -7.32 12.81 -17.28
C GLN A 43 -7.80 13.39 -15.94
N VAL A 44 -7.90 12.54 -14.92
CA VAL A 44 -8.19 12.99 -13.56
C VAL A 44 -6.91 13.50 -12.91
N LEU A 45 -6.77 14.81 -12.88
CA LEU A 45 -5.64 15.52 -12.27
C LEU A 45 -6.02 15.99 -10.87
N PHE A 46 -5.12 15.78 -9.92
CA PHE A 46 -5.27 16.19 -8.54
C PHE A 46 -4.23 17.25 -8.19
N ALA A 47 -4.71 18.43 -7.81
CA ALA A 47 -3.83 19.54 -7.44
C ALA A 47 -3.15 19.28 -6.09
N VAL A 48 -1.82 19.37 -6.08
CA VAL A 48 -1.02 19.42 -4.87
C VAL A 48 -0.75 20.88 -4.55
N THR A 49 -1.15 21.31 -3.36
CA THR A 49 -1.14 22.72 -2.95
C THR A 49 -0.18 22.97 -1.78
N ALA A 50 0.22 24.22 -1.60
CA ALA A 50 0.80 24.73 -0.38
C ALA A 50 0.03 25.98 0.08
N ASP A 51 -0.09 26.14 1.39
CA ASP A 51 -0.70 27.30 2.02
C ASP A 51 0.42 28.15 2.65
N TYR A 52 0.74 29.30 2.03
CA TYR A 52 1.80 30.21 2.49
C TYR A 52 1.28 31.27 3.47
N LEU A 53 2.16 31.75 4.35
CA LEU A 53 1.84 32.82 5.29
C LEU A 53 1.52 34.11 4.54
N ALA A 54 0.29 34.60 4.72
CA ALA A 54 -0.17 35.89 4.18
C ALA A 54 -0.02 37.06 5.20
N GLY A 55 0.55 36.78 6.38
CA GLY A 55 0.74 37.75 7.46
C GLY A 55 1.33 37.10 8.72
N PRO A 56 1.49 37.86 9.82
CA PRO A 56 1.97 37.31 11.09
C PRO A 56 1.07 36.19 11.63
N PRO A 57 1.62 35.14 12.27
CA PRO A 57 0.82 34.09 12.91
C PRO A 57 -0.17 34.65 13.94
N GLY A 58 -1.41 34.15 13.91
CA GLY A 58 -2.47 34.55 14.84
C GLY A 58 -3.36 35.71 14.37
N VAL A 59 -3.02 36.36 13.25
CA VAL A 59 -3.93 37.32 12.58
C VAL A 59 -4.91 36.53 11.69
N PRO A 60 -6.21 36.87 11.65
CA PRO A 60 -7.23 36.14 10.88
C PRO A 60 -7.15 36.47 9.38
N ILE A 61 -5.97 36.33 8.78
CA ILE A 61 -5.73 36.44 7.34
C ILE A 61 -5.61 35.00 6.82
N PRO A 62 -6.49 34.57 5.89
CA PRO A 62 -6.36 33.25 5.27
C PRO A 62 -5.00 33.10 4.59
N PRO A 63 -4.36 31.92 4.68
CA PRO A 63 -3.11 31.68 3.97
C PRO A 63 -3.31 31.77 2.44
N GLU A 64 -2.24 32.12 1.73
CA GLU A 64 -2.23 32.11 0.27
C GLU A 64 -2.12 30.66 -0.22
N ARG A 65 -3.18 30.15 -0.85
CA ARG A 65 -3.19 28.81 -1.43
C ARG A 65 -2.64 28.83 -2.85
N VAL A 66 -1.55 28.09 -3.07
CA VAL A 66 -0.89 27.95 -4.38
C VAL A 66 -0.92 26.49 -4.82
N THR A 67 -1.30 26.22 -6.07
CA THR A 67 -1.12 24.92 -6.71
C THR A 67 0.33 24.78 -7.16
N LEU A 68 1.05 23.82 -6.60
CA LEU A 68 2.46 23.56 -6.92
C LEU A 68 2.60 22.74 -8.20
N PHE A 69 1.82 21.67 -8.30
CA PHE A 69 1.77 20.78 -9.44
C PHE A 69 0.51 19.92 -9.37
N GLU A 70 0.23 19.20 -10.45
CA GLU A 70 -0.90 18.27 -10.53
C GLU A 70 -0.40 16.83 -10.69
N VAL A 71 -1.10 15.89 -10.06
CA VAL A 71 -0.80 14.46 -10.15
C VAL A 71 -1.96 13.75 -10.85
N ASN A 72 -1.63 12.93 -11.84
CA ASN A 72 -2.61 12.05 -12.46
C ASN A 72 -2.84 10.82 -11.57
N ILE A 73 -4.05 10.70 -11.01
CA ILE A 73 -4.42 9.62 -10.09
C ILE A 73 -4.34 8.24 -10.77
N GLY A 74 -4.71 8.15 -12.05
CA GLY A 74 -4.58 6.91 -12.83
C GLY A 74 -3.13 6.47 -12.99
N VAL A 75 -2.22 7.40 -13.21
CA VAL A 75 -0.78 7.11 -13.25
C VAL A 75 -0.29 6.60 -11.89
N GLY A 76 -0.79 7.16 -10.78
CA GLY A 76 -0.53 6.65 -9.44
C GLY A 76 -0.98 5.19 -9.26
N VAL A 77 -2.14 4.81 -9.81
CA VAL A 77 -2.63 3.43 -9.81
C VAL A 77 -1.71 2.50 -10.59
N VAL A 78 -1.32 2.90 -11.80
CA VAL A 78 -0.36 2.15 -12.63
C VAL A 78 0.97 1.98 -11.89
N ALA A 79 1.46 3.04 -11.23
CA ALA A 79 2.76 3.03 -10.56
C ALA A 79 2.84 1.98 -9.45
N PHE A 80 1.87 1.90 -8.53
CA PHE A 80 1.96 0.91 -7.45
C PHE A 80 1.81 -0.53 -7.96
N LEU A 81 1.03 -0.77 -9.02
CA LEU A 81 0.89 -2.09 -9.66
C LEU A 81 2.18 -2.50 -10.38
N ALA A 82 2.74 -1.59 -11.17
CA ALA A 82 3.99 -1.81 -11.89
C ALA A 82 5.16 -2.08 -10.92
N LEU A 83 5.19 -1.38 -9.79
CA LEU A 83 6.20 -1.61 -8.76
C LEU A 83 6.11 -3.01 -8.17
N SER A 84 4.90 -3.48 -7.82
CA SER A 84 4.74 -4.86 -7.35
C SER A 84 5.12 -5.89 -8.41
N ALA A 85 4.72 -5.67 -9.67
CA ALA A 85 5.12 -6.53 -10.78
C ALA A 85 6.65 -6.61 -10.91
N PHE A 86 7.32 -5.46 -10.89
CA PHE A 86 8.78 -5.36 -10.94
C PHE A 86 9.44 -6.19 -9.84
N PHE A 87 9.06 -6.00 -8.57
CA PHE A 87 9.68 -6.73 -7.46
C PHE A 87 9.40 -8.23 -7.50
N HIS A 88 8.20 -8.66 -7.90
CA HIS A 88 7.89 -10.08 -8.08
C HIS A 88 8.76 -10.73 -9.16
N PHE A 89 8.99 -10.06 -10.29
CA PHE A 89 9.88 -10.55 -11.33
C PHE A 89 11.35 -10.48 -10.91
N LEU A 90 11.75 -9.42 -10.21
CA LEU A 90 13.08 -9.26 -9.66
C LEU A 90 13.43 -10.46 -8.78
N ILE A 91 12.64 -10.76 -7.77
CA ILE A 91 12.92 -11.88 -6.85
C ILE A 91 12.75 -13.26 -7.51
N SER A 92 12.04 -13.35 -8.64
CA SER A 92 11.91 -14.59 -9.41
C SER A 92 13.03 -14.78 -10.45
N SER A 93 13.82 -13.75 -10.71
CA SER A 93 14.89 -13.76 -11.70
C SER A 93 16.06 -14.65 -11.25
N PRO A 94 16.85 -15.19 -12.21
CA PRO A 94 18.07 -15.95 -11.87
C PRO A 94 19.05 -15.16 -11.00
N TRP A 95 19.10 -13.83 -11.15
CA TRP A 95 20.05 -12.97 -10.45
C TRP A 95 19.74 -12.76 -8.96
N PHE A 96 18.45 -12.76 -8.58
CA PHE A 96 18.04 -12.44 -7.21
C PHE A 96 17.31 -13.57 -6.48
N PHE A 97 16.87 -14.63 -7.18
CA PHE A 97 16.13 -15.73 -6.54
C PHE A 97 16.94 -16.44 -5.46
N ALA A 98 18.26 -16.59 -5.64
CA ALA A 98 19.13 -17.16 -4.61
C ALA A 98 19.14 -16.31 -3.31
N ARG A 99 19.19 -14.98 -3.44
CA ARG A 99 19.15 -14.05 -2.30
C ARG A 99 17.78 -14.06 -1.61
N TYR A 100 16.71 -14.09 -2.39
CA TYR A 100 15.35 -14.25 -1.88
C TYR A 100 15.20 -15.56 -1.10
N LYS A 101 15.62 -16.69 -1.69
CA LYS A 101 15.60 -18.02 -1.07
C LYS A 101 16.37 -18.06 0.25
N ASN A 102 17.59 -17.51 0.27
CA ASN A 102 18.38 -17.43 1.50
C ASN A 102 17.67 -16.59 2.57
N GLY A 103 17.04 -15.48 2.19
CA GLY A 103 16.25 -14.69 3.14
C GLY A 103 15.09 -15.47 3.75
N LEU A 104 14.33 -16.19 2.93
CA LEU A 104 13.21 -17.01 3.42
C LEU A 104 13.67 -18.13 4.36
N GLN A 105 14.85 -18.73 4.11
CA GLN A 105 15.44 -19.73 5.01
C GLN A 105 15.83 -19.14 6.37
N ASN A 106 16.12 -17.84 6.41
CA ASN A 106 16.44 -17.08 7.61
C ASN A 106 15.26 -16.23 8.13
N ASN A 107 14.02 -16.59 7.75
CA ASN A 107 12.79 -15.93 8.21
C ASN A 107 12.73 -14.42 7.93
N HIS A 108 13.25 -13.96 6.79
CA HIS A 108 13.11 -12.57 6.38
C HIS A 108 12.89 -12.38 4.88
N ASN A 109 12.24 -11.28 4.51
CA ASN A 109 12.09 -10.85 3.12
C ASN A 109 12.20 -9.33 2.99
N TYR A 110 13.43 -8.83 2.81
CA TYR A 110 13.67 -7.39 2.66
C TYR A 110 13.20 -6.83 1.31
N PHE A 111 13.05 -7.66 0.28
CA PHE A 111 12.49 -7.20 -1.00
C PHE A 111 11.03 -6.76 -0.83
N ARG A 112 10.24 -7.53 -0.07
CA ARG A 112 8.86 -7.19 0.28
C ARG A 112 8.78 -5.86 1.01
N TRP A 113 9.67 -5.62 1.98
CA TRP A 113 9.64 -4.38 2.75
C TRP A 113 10.06 -3.15 1.93
N VAL A 114 11.00 -3.30 0.99
CA VAL A 114 11.34 -2.22 0.05
C VAL A 114 10.18 -1.96 -0.92
N GLU A 115 9.54 -3.01 -1.43
CA GLU A 115 8.39 -2.85 -2.32
C GLU A 115 7.21 -2.18 -1.61
N TYR A 116 6.82 -2.67 -0.43
CA TYR A 116 5.71 -2.11 0.33
C TYR A 116 5.97 -0.69 0.81
N SER A 117 7.22 -0.32 1.15
CA SER A 117 7.50 1.03 1.65
C SER A 117 7.28 2.09 0.58
N LEU A 118 7.31 1.69 -0.69
CA LEU A 118 7.00 2.54 -1.83
C LEU A 118 5.55 2.35 -2.28
N SER A 119 5.13 1.12 -2.59
CA SER A 119 3.83 0.87 -3.19
C SER A 119 2.67 1.17 -2.23
N SER A 120 2.74 0.74 -0.97
CA SER A 120 1.69 1.05 0.00
C SER A 120 1.67 2.54 0.37
N SER A 121 2.82 3.22 0.27
CA SER A 121 2.92 4.66 0.50
C SER A 121 2.31 5.47 -0.64
N ILE A 122 2.48 5.03 -1.90
CA ILE A 122 1.73 5.57 -3.04
C ILE A 122 0.23 5.34 -2.84
N MET A 123 -0.16 4.13 -2.41
CA MET A 123 -1.58 3.81 -2.20
C MET A 123 -2.23 4.71 -1.14
N ILE A 124 -1.62 4.86 0.04
CA ILE A 124 -2.20 5.68 1.11
C ILE A 124 -2.18 7.18 0.77
N TRP A 125 -1.19 7.64 -0.01
CA TRP A 125 -1.16 8.98 -0.58
C TRP A 125 -2.37 9.22 -1.48
N LEU A 126 -2.66 8.28 -2.40
CA LEU A 126 -3.81 8.39 -3.31
C LEU A 126 -5.14 8.36 -2.55
N ILE A 127 -5.26 7.53 -1.52
CA ILE A 127 -6.48 7.46 -0.69
C ILE A 127 -6.72 8.79 0.02
N LEU A 128 -5.68 9.40 0.58
CA LEU A 128 -5.78 10.69 1.25
C LEU A 128 -6.17 11.81 0.25
N ALA A 129 -5.53 11.83 -0.92
CA ALA A 129 -5.86 12.75 -2.00
C ALA A 129 -7.33 12.60 -2.45
N ILE A 130 -7.80 11.37 -2.68
CA ILE A 130 -9.20 11.08 -3.05
C ILE A 130 -10.20 11.52 -1.96
N ASN A 131 -9.78 11.59 -0.69
CA ASN A 131 -10.57 12.15 0.41
C ASN A 131 -10.46 13.68 0.52
N GLY A 132 -9.81 14.34 -0.44
CA GLY A 132 -9.81 15.80 -0.60
C GLY A 132 -8.61 16.53 -0.01
N ALA A 133 -7.60 15.82 0.52
CA ALA A 133 -6.40 16.51 1.03
C ALA A 133 -5.46 16.88 -0.11
N THR A 134 -5.21 18.18 -0.29
CA THR A 134 -4.33 18.72 -1.34
C THR A 134 -2.96 19.18 -0.82
N ASP A 135 -2.82 19.40 0.49
CA ASP A 135 -1.61 19.96 1.09
C ASP A 135 -0.38 19.04 0.91
N ILE A 136 0.69 19.61 0.34
CA ILE A 136 1.95 18.89 0.08
C ILE A 136 2.59 18.36 1.36
N GLY A 137 2.50 19.09 2.46
CA GLY A 137 3.07 18.69 3.75
C GLY A 137 2.38 17.45 4.29
N ALA A 138 1.04 17.45 4.32
CA ALA A 138 0.23 16.31 4.74
C ALA A 138 0.47 15.08 3.87
N LEU A 139 0.47 15.27 2.55
CA LEU A 139 0.71 14.22 1.57
C LEU A 139 2.10 13.59 1.71
N PHE A 140 3.15 14.41 1.86
CA PHE A 140 4.52 13.95 2.07
C PHE A 140 4.67 13.23 3.42
N ALA A 141 4.10 13.79 4.50
CA ALA A 141 4.16 13.20 5.82
C ALA A 141 3.47 11.82 5.86
N VAL A 142 2.30 11.68 5.21
CA VAL A 142 1.59 10.40 5.12
C VAL A 142 2.38 9.36 4.33
N PHE A 143 3.02 9.76 3.24
CA PHE A 143 3.92 8.87 2.51
C PHE A 143 5.07 8.38 3.41
N ALA A 144 5.76 9.31 4.07
CA ALA A 144 6.93 9.00 4.89
C ALA A 144 6.60 8.15 6.12
N VAL A 145 5.51 8.47 6.83
CA VAL A 145 5.10 7.71 8.03
C VAL A 145 4.61 6.31 7.67
N ASN A 146 3.96 6.14 6.52
CA ASN A 146 3.59 4.82 6.02
C ASN A 146 4.83 4.00 5.60
N ALA A 147 5.79 4.62 4.92
CA ALA A 147 7.07 3.97 4.65
C ALA A 147 7.78 3.54 5.95
N ALA A 148 7.75 4.38 6.99
CA ALA A 148 8.29 4.05 8.30
C ALA A 148 7.59 2.84 8.95
N MET A 149 6.25 2.76 8.90
CA MET A 149 5.48 1.58 9.35
C MET A 149 6.03 0.29 8.71
N ILE A 150 6.27 0.32 7.40
CA ILE A 150 6.80 -0.84 6.67
C ILE A 150 8.23 -1.18 7.11
N LEU A 151 9.09 -0.17 7.29
CA LEU A 151 10.46 -0.37 7.76
C LEU A 151 10.50 -0.94 9.19
N PHE A 152 9.54 -0.62 10.05
CA PHE A 152 9.40 -1.29 11.35
C PHE A 152 9.07 -2.78 11.22
N GLY A 153 8.32 -3.19 10.19
CA GLY A 153 8.15 -4.60 9.84
C GLY A 153 9.47 -5.27 9.42
N ALA A 154 10.31 -4.56 8.65
CA ALA A 154 11.65 -5.04 8.33
C ALA A 154 12.55 -5.15 9.57
N LEU A 155 12.46 -4.21 10.50
CA LEU A 155 13.20 -4.25 11.77
C LEU A 155 12.72 -5.41 12.65
N GLN A 156 11.41 -5.70 12.66
CA GLN A 156 10.86 -6.89 13.32
C GLN A 156 11.54 -8.16 12.76
N GLU A 157 11.66 -8.30 11.44
CA GLU A 157 12.38 -9.44 10.83
C GLU A 157 13.89 -9.45 11.01
N LYS A 158 14.50 -8.29 11.17
CA LYS A 158 15.94 -8.19 11.33
C LYS A 158 16.41 -8.53 12.73
N TYR A 159 15.67 -8.08 13.76
CA TYR A 159 16.13 -8.11 15.14
C TYR A 159 15.38 -9.11 16.03
N GLU A 160 14.21 -9.58 15.61
CA GLU A 160 13.42 -10.56 16.36
C GLU A 160 13.34 -11.89 15.63
N GLN A 161 13.11 -12.96 16.40
CA GLN A 161 12.86 -14.28 15.85
C GLN A 161 11.40 -14.68 16.08
N PRO A 162 10.75 -15.37 15.15
CA PRO A 162 9.40 -15.88 15.38
C PRO A 162 9.36 -16.75 16.65
N GLY A 163 8.49 -16.41 17.60
CA GLY A 163 8.42 -17.08 18.90
C GLY A 163 9.32 -16.50 20.00
N SER A 164 10.22 -15.53 19.73
CA SER A 164 11.09 -14.90 20.75
C SER A 164 10.32 -14.14 21.83
N GLY A 165 9.10 -13.69 21.49
CA GLY A 165 8.28 -12.83 22.35
C GLY A 165 8.47 -11.33 22.12
N GLY A 166 9.59 -10.93 21.49
CA GLY A 166 9.86 -9.53 21.18
C GLY A 166 8.99 -9.00 20.05
N ARG A 167 8.36 -7.84 20.29
CA ARG A 167 7.39 -7.19 19.38
C ARG A 167 7.51 -5.68 19.35
N LEU A 168 8.59 -5.13 19.90
CA LEU A 168 8.74 -3.68 20.00
C LEU A 168 8.72 -3.02 18.62
N PRO A 169 9.43 -3.52 17.58
CA PRO A 169 9.31 -2.97 16.24
C PRO A 169 7.87 -3.08 15.69
N PHE A 170 7.19 -4.21 15.87
CA PHE A 170 5.78 -4.36 15.46
C PHE A 170 4.85 -3.33 16.12
N ILE A 171 5.03 -3.06 17.43
CA ILE A 171 4.25 -2.07 18.17
C ILE A 171 4.51 -0.67 17.60
N PHE A 172 5.77 -0.30 17.39
CA PHE A 172 6.13 0.99 16.79
C PHE A 172 5.58 1.14 15.37
N GLY A 173 5.69 0.08 14.55
CA GLY A 173 5.07 0.03 13.23
C GLY A 173 3.57 0.28 13.30
N SER A 174 2.87 -0.32 14.26
CA SER A 174 1.42 -0.11 14.46
C SER A 174 1.09 1.32 14.91
N MET A 175 1.89 1.90 15.81
CA MET A 175 1.71 3.27 16.29
C MET A 175 1.86 4.30 15.18
N VAL A 176 2.84 4.14 14.29
CA VAL A 176 3.01 5.07 13.16
C VAL A 176 2.06 4.74 12.01
N GLY A 177 1.73 3.45 11.82
CA GLY A 177 0.82 2.97 10.78
C GLY A 177 -0.63 3.40 10.93
N ILE A 178 -1.10 3.67 12.15
CA ILE A 178 -2.46 4.17 12.39
C ILE A 178 -2.61 5.66 12.05
N VAL A 179 -1.52 6.44 12.04
CA VAL A 179 -1.56 7.90 11.86
C VAL A 179 -2.19 8.32 10.51
N PRO A 180 -1.79 7.75 9.36
CA PRO A 180 -2.47 8.05 8.08
C PRO A 180 -3.97 7.78 8.11
N TRP A 181 -4.40 6.71 8.79
CA TRP A 181 -5.82 6.34 8.89
C TRP A 181 -6.61 7.32 9.75
N ILE A 182 -6.02 7.83 10.84
CA ILE A 182 -6.63 8.91 11.62
C ILE A 182 -6.82 10.15 10.74
N LEU A 183 -5.81 10.53 9.96
CA LEU A 183 -5.91 11.68 9.06
C LEU A 183 -6.99 11.45 7.99
N ILE A 184 -7.01 10.28 7.35
CA ILE A 184 -8.06 9.91 6.39
C ILE A 184 -9.44 9.98 7.04
N LEU A 185 -9.61 9.50 8.28
CA LEU A 185 -10.88 9.57 8.98
C LEU A 185 -11.32 11.01 9.27
N ILE A 186 -10.41 11.92 9.57
CA ILE A 186 -10.75 13.34 9.73
C ILE A 186 -11.30 13.90 8.41
N TYR A 187 -10.63 13.66 7.29
CA TYR A 187 -11.10 14.11 5.98
C TYR A 187 -12.39 13.40 5.54
N PHE A 188 -12.56 12.14 5.91
CA PHE A 188 -13.74 11.34 5.57
C PHE A 188 -14.98 11.73 6.39
N LEU A 189 -14.82 11.93 7.70
CA LEU A 189 -15.90 12.30 8.63
C LEU A 189 -16.22 13.79 8.60
N ARG A 190 -15.29 14.62 8.12
CA ARG A 190 -15.47 16.06 7.87
C ARG A 190 -15.99 16.85 9.08
N PRO A 191 -15.39 16.71 10.28
CA PRO A 191 -15.84 17.43 11.46
C PRO A 191 -15.80 18.95 11.21
N GLY A 192 -16.92 19.63 11.49
CA GLY A 192 -17.05 21.08 11.31
C GLY A 192 -17.35 21.54 9.88
N SER A 193 -17.59 20.63 8.93
CA SER A 193 -18.02 21.00 7.57
C SER A 193 -19.45 21.54 7.56
N VAL A 194 -19.66 22.66 6.87
CA VAL A 194 -20.99 23.28 6.65
C VAL A 194 -21.66 22.80 5.35
N SER A 195 -21.00 21.89 4.62
CA SER A 195 -21.51 21.35 3.36
C SER A 195 -22.16 19.98 3.59
N ASP A 196 -23.41 19.84 3.12
CA ASP A 196 -24.19 18.60 3.21
C ASP A 196 -23.85 17.57 2.13
N VAL A 197 -22.86 17.85 1.28
CA VAL A 197 -22.46 16.94 0.19
C VAL A 197 -21.86 15.69 0.82
N ALA A 198 -22.50 14.53 0.66
CA ALA A 198 -21.95 13.27 1.16
C ALA A 198 -20.66 12.87 0.39
N ALA A 199 -19.77 12.14 1.07
CA ALA A 199 -18.64 11.50 0.37
C ALA A 199 -19.19 10.54 -0.71
N PRO A 200 -18.64 10.53 -1.93
CA PRO A 200 -19.08 9.60 -2.97
C PRO A 200 -18.97 8.15 -2.49
N GLY A 201 -19.93 7.30 -2.87
CA GLY A 201 -20.00 5.91 -2.38
C GLY A 201 -18.73 5.09 -2.66
N PHE A 202 -18.02 5.35 -3.76
CA PHE A 202 -16.75 4.68 -4.05
C PHE A 202 -15.64 5.06 -3.07
N VAL A 203 -15.62 6.32 -2.58
CA VAL A 203 -14.65 6.79 -1.58
C VAL A 203 -14.88 6.05 -0.25
N VAL A 204 -16.15 5.92 0.15
CA VAL A 204 -16.55 5.10 1.32
C VAL A 204 -16.06 3.66 1.17
N GLY A 205 -16.28 3.07 -0.01
CA GLY A 205 -15.81 1.72 -0.34
C GLY A 205 -14.28 1.57 -0.24
N ILE A 206 -13.51 2.54 -0.77
CA ILE A 206 -12.05 2.56 -0.70
C ILE A 206 -11.59 2.62 0.75
N VAL A 207 -12.09 3.58 1.53
CA VAL A 207 -11.65 3.81 2.93
C VAL A 207 -11.89 2.57 3.78
N ILE A 208 -13.10 1.99 3.74
CA ILE A 208 -13.43 0.81 4.55
C ILE A 208 -12.63 -0.41 4.11
N SER A 209 -12.64 -0.73 2.81
CA SER A 209 -12.01 -1.96 2.32
C SER A 209 -10.49 -1.93 2.53
N LEU A 210 -9.83 -0.80 2.27
CA LEU A 210 -8.38 -0.70 2.43
C LEU A 210 -7.95 -0.61 3.88
N PHE A 211 -8.75 0.01 4.77
CA PHE A 211 -8.48 -0.07 6.19
C PHE A 211 -8.46 -1.53 6.66
N LEU A 212 -9.44 -2.33 6.23
CA LEU A 212 -9.48 -3.76 6.55
C LEU A 212 -8.26 -4.48 5.96
N PHE A 213 -7.93 -4.25 4.69
CA PHE A 213 -6.76 -4.88 4.07
C PHE A 213 -5.46 -4.53 4.80
N PHE A 214 -5.18 -3.26 5.12
CA PHE A 214 -3.97 -2.86 5.85
C PHE A 214 -3.85 -3.59 7.19
N ASN A 215 -4.96 -3.74 7.92
CA ASN A 215 -4.98 -4.50 9.16
C ASN A 215 -4.65 -5.99 8.94
N THR A 216 -5.06 -6.60 7.82
CA THR A 216 -4.70 -8.00 7.54
C THR A 216 -3.19 -8.21 7.33
N PHE A 217 -2.44 -7.23 6.83
CA PHE A 217 -0.98 -7.30 6.76
C PHE A 217 -0.35 -7.32 8.16
N ALA A 218 -0.82 -6.44 9.05
CA ALA A 218 -0.37 -6.42 10.45
C ALA A 218 -0.72 -7.73 11.18
N VAL A 219 -1.94 -8.24 10.99
CA VAL A 219 -2.37 -9.53 11.54
C VAL A 219 -1.48 -10.67 11.02
N ASN A 220 -1.12 -10.67 9.72
CA ASN A 220 -0.23 -11.68 9.16
C ASN A 220 1.15 -11.68 9.86
N GLN A 221 1.76 -10.52 10.05
CA GLN A 221 3.01 -10.40 10.80
C GLN A 221 2.85 -10.87 12.24
N TRP A 222 1.78 -10.44 12.90
CA TRP A 222 1.51 -10.80 14.28
C TRP A 222 1.36 -12.30 14.46
N LEU A 223 0.57 -12.97 13.60
CA LEU A 223 0.41 -14.43 13.61
C LEU A 223 1.73 -15.17 13.35
N GLN A 224 2.56 -14.64 12.45
CA GLN A 224 3.88 -15.18 12.15
C GLN A 224 4.81 -15.11 13.37
N TYR A 225 4.89 -13.97 14.06
CA TYR A 225 5.73 -13.82 15.25
C TYR A 225 5.16 -14.49 16.50
N LYS A 226 3.83 -14.63 16.57
CA LYS A 226 3.14 -15.40 17.61
C LYS A 226 3.15 -16.91 17.34
N GLN A 227 3.55 -17.36 16.16
CA GLN A 227 3.61 -18.78 15.80
C GLN A 227 2.25 -19.50 15.95
N VAL A 228 1.17 -18.85 15.50
CA VAL A 228 -0.20 -19.37 15.64
C VAL A 228 -0.61 -20.20 14.42
N GLY A 229 -1.12 -21.42 14.64
CA GLY A 229 -1.68 -22.26 13.58
C GLY A 229 -0.69 -22.53 12.43
N LYS A 230 -1.10 -22.24 11.19
CA LYS A 230 -0.26 -22.43 9.99
C LYS A 230 0.92 -21.45 9.92
N TRP A 231 0.84 -20.32 10.62
CA TRP A 231 1.89 -19.29 10.66
C TRP A 231 3.12 -19.67 11.49
N LYS A 232 3.11 -20.87 12.09
CA LYS A 232 4.35 -21.51 12.56
C LYS A 232 5.39 -21.64 11.45
N SER A 233 4.95 -21.80 10.20
CA SER A 233 5.83 -21.74 9.04
C SER A 233 5.95 -20.30 8.53
N TYR A 234 7.16 -19.74 8.48
CA TYR A 234 7.43 -18.45 7.84
C TYR A 234 6.94 -18.41 6.38
N LEU A 235 7.09 -19.52 5.65
CA LEU A 235 6.64 -19.65 4.26
C LEU A 235 5.11 -19.54 4.11
N GLN A 236 4.34 -19.81 5.18
CA GLN A 236 2.90 -19.51 5.17
C GLN A 236 2.67 -18.00 5.21
N GLY A 237 3.38 -17.28 6.08
CA GLY A 237 3.29 -15.82 6.17
C GLY A 237 3.69 -15.14 4.87
N GLU A 238 4.75 -15.61 4.23
CA GLU A 238 5.19 -15.12 2.90
C GLU A 238 4.13 -15.33 1.82
N ARG A 239 3.50 -16.51 1.74
CA ARG A 239 2.39 -16.76 0.80
C ARG A 239 1.23 -15.81 1.05
N THR A 240 0.86 -15.62 2.32
CA THR A 240 -0.22 -14.72 2.70
C THR A 240 0.09 -13.29 2.28
N TYR A 241 1.33 -12.79 2.45
CA TYR A 241 1.72 -11.46 1.98
C TYR A 241 1.59 -11.30 0.46
N ILE A 242 2.04 -12.29 -0.32
CA ILE A 242 1.88 -12.26 -1.79
C ILE A 242 0.40 -12.16 -2.16
N THR A 243 -0.46 -12.99 -1.55
CA THR A 243 -1.91 -12.94 -1.78
C THR A 243 -2.52 -11.60 -1.40
N LEU A 244 -2.22 -11.11 -0.19
CA LEU A 244 -2.77 -9.85 0.32
C LEU A 244 -2.33 -8.67 -0.55
N SER A 245 -1.08 -8.65 -1.00
CA SER A 245 -0.56 -7.63 -1.93
C SER A 245 -1.35 -7.62 -3.22
N LEU A 246 -1.53 -8.79 -3.85
CA LEU A 246 -2.28 -8.90 -5.08
C LEU A 246 -3.73 -8.44 -4.91
N VAL A 247 -4.42 -8.94 -3.88
CA VAL A 247 -5.85 -8.65 -3.65
C VAL A 247 -6.05 -7.18 -3.29
N ALA A 248 -5.31 -6.64 -2.32
CA ALA A 248 -5.51 -5.27 -1.86
C ALA A 248 -5.21 -4.24 -2.96
N LYS A 249 -4.13 -4.44 -3.73
CA LYS A 249 -3.77 -3.56 -4.86
C LYS A 249 -4.77 -3.65 -6.00
N THR A 250 -5.25 -4.86 -6.31
CA THR A 250 -6.31 -5.08 -7.31
C THR A 250 -7.58 -4.35 -6.89
N VAL A 251 -8.06 -4.56 -5.65
CA VAL A 251 -9.27 -3.91 -5.15
C VAL A 251 -9.16 -2.39 -5.24
N LEU A 252 -8.06 -1.81 -4.75
CA LEU A 252 -7.87 -0.36 -4.83
C LEU A 252 -7.85 0.12 -6.28
N ALA A 253 -7.06 -0.52 -7.13
CA ALA A 253 -6.90 -0.10 -8.51
C ALA A 253 -8.24 -0.04 -9.23
N TRP A 254 -9.05 -1.10 -9.12
CA TRP A 254 -10.36 -1.15 -9.73
C TRP A 254 -11.35 -0.17 -9.11
N GLN A 255 -11.36 0.02 -7.78
CA GLN A 255 -12.24 1.00 -7.13
C GLN A 255 -11.91 2.44 -7.54
N VAL A 256 -10.62 2.79 -7.64
CA VAL A 256 -10.19 4.12 -8.12
C VAL A 256 -10.56 4.27 -9.59
N PHE A 257 -10.31 3.26 -10.41
CA PHE A 257 -10.61 3.31 -11.83
C PHE A 257 -12.12 3.46 -12.11
N SER A 258 -12.95 2.63 -11.46
CA SER A 258 -14.40 2.67 -11.65
C SER A 258 -15.05 3.88 -11.01
N GLY A 259 -14.52 4.36 -9.88
CA GLY A 259 -15.14 5.39 -9.07
C GLY A 259 -14.68 6.81 -9.38
N ALA A 260 -13.39 7.01 -9.65
CA ALA A 260 -12.83 8.32 -9.91
C ALA A 260 -12.59 8.57 -11.41
N ILE A 261 -12.11 7.57 -12.15
CA ILE A 261 -11.63 7.78 -13.54
C ILE A 261 -12.78 7.69 -14.54
N ILE A 262 -13.59 6.63 -14.51
CA ILE A 262 -14.71 6.49 -15.47
C ILE A 262 -15.74 7.62 -15.34
N PRO A 263 -16.25 7.97 -14.15
CA PRO A 263 -17.31 8.98 -14.04
C PRO A 263 -16.86 10.38 -14.42
N ALA A 264 -15.60 10.75 -14.15
CA ALA A 264 -15.04 12.06 -14.50
C ALA A 264 -14.89 12.31 -16.01
N ILE A 265 -15.10 11.27 -16.83
CA ILE A 265 -14.94 11.31 -18.29
C ILE A 265 -16.29 11.06 -18.99
N ALA A 266 -17.22 10.39 -18.30
CA ALA A 266 -18.60 10.20 -18.77
C ALA A 266 -19.54 11.38 -18.46
N SER A 267 -19.11 12.32 -17.62
CA SER A 267 -19.79 13.58 -17.30
C SER A 267 -19.31 14.73 -18.19
#